data_AF-A0AAE3WCA6-F1
#
_entry.id   AF-A0AAE3WCA6-F1
#
_cell.length_a   1.000
_cell.length_b   1.000
_cell.length_c   1.000
_cell.angle_alpha   90.00
_cell.angle_beta   90.00
_cell.angle_gamma   90.00
#
_symmetry.space_group_name_H-M   'P 1'
#
loop_
_entity.id
_entity.type
_entity.pdbx_description
1 polymer ?
#
loop_
_entity_poly.entity_id
_entity_poly.type
_entity_poly.pdbx_seq_one_letter_code
_entity_poly.pdbx_strand_id
1 'polypeptide(L)'
;MFRLLIFASAAILAATMAWAGEVRMVNSPGDGFLNLRSGPGSDFAIILPMNHGSLVEVLETKGNWRRVLHEESGATGWAYGKYLAPFEGGVPIKFVYSPGDGYLNLRTGPGTGFAIIRRMYNGDAVEIVERKGSWVRVYHQSGAEGWCSEKYLRN
;
A
#
# COMPACT_ATOMS: atom_id res chain seq x y z
N MET A 1 -44.51 -14.64 36.30
CA MET A 1 -43.49 -13.70 35.78
C MET A 1 -42.22 -14.50 35.48
N PHE A 2 -42.02 -14.92 34.22
CA PHE A 2 -40.79 -15.56 33.77
C PHE A 2 -40.32 -14.78 32.53
N ARG A 3 -39.22 -14.03 32.67
CA ARG A 3 -38.60 -13.26 31.59
C ARG A 3 -37.66 -14.20 30.84
N LEU A 4 -38.02 -14.55 29.60
CA LEU A 4 -37.15 -15.25 28.67
C LEU A 4 -36.27 -14.22 27.96
N LEU A 5 -34.99 -14.18 28.29
CA LEU A 5 -33.97 -13.41 27.56
C LEU A 5 -33.57 -14.23 26.32
N ILE A 6 -34.03 -13.83 25.13
CA ILE A 6 -33.49 -14.34 23.87
C ILE A 6 -32.26 -13.50 23.54
N PHE A 7 -31.09 -14.12 23.55
CA PHE A 7 -29.87 -13.53 23.02
C PHE A 7 -30.03 -13.36 21.50
N ALA A 8 -30.10 -12.11 21.04
CA ALA A 8 -29.98 -11.79 19.63
C ALA A 8 -28.55 -12.16 19.18
N SER A 9 -28.42 -13.25 18.42
CA SER A 9 -27.19 -13.56 17.69
C SER A 9 -27.04 -12.54 16.58
N ALA A 10 -26.11 -11.60 16.75
CA ALA A 10 -25.65 -10.76 15.66
C ALA A 10 -24.76 -11.62 14.76
N ALA A 11 -25.33 -12.15 13.69
CA ALA A 11 -24.54 -12.68 12.59
C ALA A 11 -23.81 -11.48 11.95
N ILE A 12 -22.51 -11.35 12.26
CA ILE A 12 -21.62 -10.48 11.49
C ILE A 12 -21.52 -11.12 10.11
N LEU A 13 -22.29 -10.60 9.16
CA LEU A 13 -22.13 -10.93 7.75
C LEU A 13 -20.81 -10.29 7.31
N ALA A 14 -19.71 -11.05 7.38
CA ALA A 14 -18.51 -10.68 6.65
C ALA A 14 -18.85 -10.83 5.17
N ALA A 15 -19.21 -9.72 4.53
CA ALA A 15 -19.29 -9.67 3.08
C ALA A 15 -17.88 -9.89 2.55
N THR A 16 -17.55 -11.12 2.17
CA THR A 16 -16.37 -11.36 1.36
C THR A 16 -16.68 -10.75 0.00
N MET A 17 -16.14 -9.56 -0.27
CA MET A 17 -16.09 -9.05 -1.63
C MET A 17 -15.27 -10.05 -2.43
N ALA A 18 -15.95 -10.86 -3.24
CA ALA A 18 -15.30 -11.73 -4.20
C ALA A 18 -14.83 -10.82 -5.34
N TRP A 19 -13.56 -10.43 -5.28
CA TRP A 19 -12.85 -9.82 -6.41
C TRP A 19 -13.00 -10.75 -7.61
N ALA A 20 -13.56 -10.25 -8.71
CA ALA A 20 -13.70 -11.04 -9.93
C ALA A 20 -12.42 -10.97 -10.77
N GLY A 21 -11.67 -9.88 -10.63
CA GLY A 21 -10.43 -9.58 -11.32
C GLY A 21 -9.17 -9.82 -10.50
N GLU A 22 -8.06 -9.74 -11.20
CA GLU A 22 -6.73 -9.94 -10.64
C GLU A 22 -6.31 -8.72 -9.82
N VAL A 23 -6.09 -8.90 -8.51
CA VAL A 23 -5.61 -7.83 -7.63
C VAL A 23 -4.11 -7.59 -7.86
N ARG A 24 -3.75 -6.32 -7.97
CA ARG A 24 -2.39 -5.82 -8.16
C ARG A 24 -2.08 -4.71 -7.18
N MET A 25 -0.81 -4.58 -6.84
CA MET A 25 -0.31 -3.46 -6.06
C MET A 25 0.37 -2.44 -6.96
N VAL A 26 0.10 -1.16 -6.74
CA VAL A 26 0.83 -0.07 -7.37
C VAL A 26 2.27 -0.07 -6.86
N ASN A 27 3.21 -0.38 -7.74
CA ASN A 27 4.65 -0.36 -7.49
C ASN A 27 5.30 0.77 -8.31
N SER A 28 5.26 1.99 -7.79
CA SER A 28 5.92 3.17 -8.37
C SER A 28 6.97 3.75 -7.41
N PRO A 29 8.15 3.11 -7.29
CA PRO A 29 9.16 3.46 -6.28
C PRO A 29 9.89 4.77 -6.59
N GLY A 30 9.78 5.29 -7.82
CA GLY A 30 10.38 6.57 -8.21
C GLY A 30 9.57 7.76 -7.68
N ASP A 31 8.48 8.07 -8.38
CA ASP A 31 7.66 9.26 -8.07
C ASP A 31 6.72 9.06 -6.86
N GLY A 32 6.61 7.82 -6.35
CA GLY A 32 5.76 7.47 -5.22
C GLY A 32 4.29 7.27 -5.55
N PHE A 33 3.90 7.46 -6.80
CA PHE A 33 2.53 7.25 -7.26
C PHE A 33 2.49 6.82 -8.72
N LEU A 34 1.35 6.26 -9.13
CA LEU A 34 1.00 5.90 -10.49
C LEU A 34 -0.28 6.64 -10.88
N ASN A 35 -0.25 7.38 -11.99
CA ASN A 35 -1.43 8.08 -12.47
C ASN A 35 -2.48 7.10 -13.01
N LEU A 36 -3.70 7.23 -12.52
CA LEU A 36 -4.90 6.66 -13.12
C LEU A 36 -5.43 7.63 -14.17
N ARG A 37 -5.55 7.17 -15.42
CA ARG A 37 -5.90 8.02 -16.57
C ARG A 37 -7.25 7.66 -17.18
N SER A 38 -7.86 8.59 -17.90
CA SER A 38 -9.15 8.37 -18.58
C SER A 38 -9.07 7.41 -19.77
N GLY A 39 -7.86 7.12 -20.28
CA GLY A 39 -7.65 6.20 -21.39
C GLY A 39 -6.24 5.59 -21.44
N PRO A 40 -6.02 4.58 -22.29
CA PRO A 40 -4.78 3.81 -22.38
C PRO A 40 -3.70 4.58 -23.14
N GLY A 41 -3.08 5.58 -22.49
CA GLY A 41 -2.02 6.39 -23.07
C GLY A 41 -1.57 7.53 -22.15
N SER A 42 -0.38 8.08 -22.37
CA SER A 42 0.16 9.23 -21.63
C SER A 42 -0.60 10.54 -21.89
N ASP A 43 -1.32 10.62 -23.00
CA ASP A 43 -1.97 11.84 -23.48
C ASP A 43 -3.40 11.98 -22.95
N PHE A 44 -3.92 10.93 -22.30
CA PHE A 44 -5.23 10.95 -21.65
C PHE A 44 -5.16 11.67 -20.31
N ALA A 45 -6.25 12.36 -19.97
CA ALA A 45 -6.39 13.11 -18.73
C ALA A 45 -6.14 12.23 -17.49
N ILE A 46 -5.49 12.81 -16.49
CA ILE A 46 -5.29 12.16 -15.19
C ILE A 46 -6.58 12.30 -14.39
N ILE A 47 -7.09 11.18 -13.89
CA ILE A 47 -8.23 11.12 -12.97
C ILE A 47 -7.72 11.42 -11.56
N LEU A 48 -6.75 10.62 -11.10
CA LEU A 48 -6.09 10.79 -9.81
C LEU A 48 -4.72 10.08 -9.79
N PRO A 49 -3.80 10.49 -8.90
CA PRO A 49 -2.64 9.68 -8.54
C PRO A 49 -3.03 8.56 -7.57
N MET A 50 -2.54 7.34 -7.81
CA MET A 50 -2.63 6.21 -6.88
C MET A 50 -1.27 6.04 -6.20
N ASN A 51 -1.23 6.07 -4.88
CA ASN A 51 0.03 6.00 -4.16
C ASN A 51 0.69 4.61 -4.33
N HIS A 52 2.00 4.56 -4.17
CA HIS A 52 2.71 3.29 -4.04
C HIS A 52 2.10 2.47 -2.89
N GLY A 53 1.86 1.18 -3.12
CA GLY A 53 1.18 0.30 -2.18
C GLY A 53 -0.35 0.27 -2.33
N SER A 54 -0.96 1.23 -3.04
CA SER A 54 -2.40 1.19 -3.33
C SER A 54 -2.75 -0.10 -4.08
N LEU A 55 -3.87 -0.71 -3.68
CA LEU A 55 -4.40 -1.90 -4.34
C LEU A 55 -5.33 -1.51 -5.47
N VAL A 56 -5.28 -2.28 -6.55
CA VAL A 56 -6.16 -2.12 -7.70
C VAL A 56 -6.61 -3.48 -8.22
N GLU A 57 -7.87 -3.57 -8.63
CA GLU A 57 -8.39 -4.72 -9.35
C GLU A 57 -8.22 -4.50 -10.85
N VAL A 58 -7.57 -5.43 -11.56
CA VAL A 58 -7.45 -5.37 -13.02
C VAL A 58 -8.74 -5.84 -13.67
N LEU A 59 -9.39 -4.94 -14.40
CA LEU A 59 -10.64 -5.17 -15.11
C LEU A 59 -10.43 -5.51 -16.59
N GLU A 60 -9.38 -4.96 -17.21
CA GLU A 60 -9.12 -5.09 -18.65
C GLU A 60 -7.64 -4.83 -18.97
N THR A 61 -7.11 -5.42 -20.03
CA THR A 61 -5.76 -5.13 -20.54
C THR A 61 -5.78 -4.70 -21.99
N LYS A 62 -5.10 -3.60 -22.31
CA LYS A 62 -4.89 -3.12 -23.69
C LYS A 62 -3.44 -2.72 -23.89
N GLY A 63 -2.67 -3.61 -24.52
CA GLY A 63 -1.23 -3.46 -24.69
C GLY A 63 -0.52 -3.31 -23.33
N ASN A 64 0.22 -2.22 -23.15
CA ASN A 64 0.94 -1.93 -21.90
C ASN A 64 0.07 -1.25 -20.83
N TRP A 65 -1.21 -1.01 -21.09
CA TRP A 65 -2.14 -0.37 -20.16
C TRP A 65 -3.13 -1.39 -19.58
N ARG A 66 -3.55 -1.17 -18.34
CA ARG A 66 -4.57 -1.96 -17.66
C ARG A 66 -5.67 -1.01 -17.21
N ARG A 67 -6.92 -1.36 -17.51
CA ARG A 67 -8.07 -0.70 -16.88
C ARG A 67 -8.22 -1.31 -15.50
N VAL A 68 -8.22 -0.46 -14.48
CA VAL A 68 -8.22 -0.89 -13.09
C VAL A 68 -9.26 -0.14 -12.28
N LEU A 69 -9.79 -0.80 -11.26
CA LEU A 69 -10.57 -0.20 -10.18
C LEU A 69 -9.63 0.08 -9.01
N HIS A 70 -9.50 1.35 -8.62
CA HIS A 70 -8.70 1.74 -7.47
C HIS A 70 -9.52 1.62 -6.19
N GLU A 71 -9.14 0.67 -5.32
CA GLU A 71 -9.97 0.23 -4.18
C GLU A 71 -10.29 1.37 -3.20
N GLU A 72 -9.28 2.18 -2.84
CA GLU A 72 -9.43 3.24 -1.85
C GLU A 72 -10.42 4.33 -2.30
N SER A 73 -10.41 4.67 -3.59
CA SER A 73 -11.22 5.75 -4.16
C SER A 73 -12.51 5.29 -4.83
N GLY A 74 -12.63 4.02 -5.19
CA GLY A 74 -13.65 3.48 -6.09
C GLY A 74 -13.55 3.96 -7.55
N ALA A 75 -12.54 4.76 -7.91
CA ALA A 75 -12.36 5.26 -9.27
C ALA A 75 -11.91 4.16 -10.24
N THR A 76 -12.43 4.18 -11.46
CA THR A 76 -12.00 3.29 -12.55
C THR A 76 -11.28 4.09 -13.63
N GLY A 77 -10.14 3.59 -14.10
CA GLY A 77 -9.37 4.23 -15.18
C GLY A 77 -8.23 3.34 -15.67
N TRP A 78 -7.29 3.92 -16.39
CA TRP A 78 -6.17 3.21 -17.03
C TRP A 78 -4.84 3.53 -16.37
N ALA A 79 -4.08 2.49 -16.05
CA ALA A 79 -2.77 2.57 -15.43
C ALA A 79 -1.72 1.81 -16.27
N TYR A 80 -0.48 2.28 -16.26
CA TYR A 80 0.59 1.66 -17.04
C TYR A 80 1.12 0.42 -16.31
N GLY A 81 1.04 -0.73 -16.99
CA GLY A 81 1.12 -2.03 -16.34
C GLY A 81 2.45 -2.44 -15.75
N LYS A 82 3.56 -1.84 -16.19
CA LYS A 82 4.87 -2.14 -15.59
C LYS A 82 4.96 -1.72 -14.11
N TYR A 83 4.06 -0.85 -13.66
CA TYR A 83 3.98 -0.37 -12.28
C TYR A 83 2.88 -1.08 -11.48
N LEU A 84 2.33 -2.18 -12.00
CA LEU A 84 1.36 -3.02 -11.30
C LEU A 84 2.02 -4.37 -11.02
N ALA A 85 2.38 -4.60 -9.77
CA ALA A 85 3.04 -5.83 -9.34
C ALA A 85 1.99 -6.88 -8.90
N PRO A 86 2.23 -8.18 -9.16
CA PRO A 86 1.40 -9.24 -8.62
C PRO A 86 1.24 -9.09 -7.10
N PHE A 87 0.00 -9.18 -6.63
CA PHE A 87 -0.30 -9.31 -5.22
C PHE A 87 -0.29 -10.79 -4.82
N GLU A 88 0.85 -11.46 -5.03
CA GLU A 88 1.05 -12.85 -4.63
C GLU A 88 1.58 -12.89 -3.18
N GLY A 89 0.69 -12.83 -2.19
CA GLY A 89 1.06 -13.06 -0.79
C GLY A 89 1.96 -12.00 -0.13
N GLY A 90 2.19 -10.87 -0.82
CA GLY A 90 2.73 -9.64 -0.28
C GLY A 90 4.25 -9.64 -0.12
N VAL A 91 4.91 -8.63 -0.68
CA VAL A 91 6.12 -8.14 -0.01
C VAL A 91 5.68 -7.77 1.40
N PRO A 92 6.41 -8.13 2.48
CA PRO A 92 5.89 -7.97 3.83
C PRO A 92 5.62 -6.49 4.12
N ILE A 93 4.35 -6.08 3.97
CA ILE A 93 3.89 -4.77 4.39
C ILE A 93 3.95 -4.80 5.91
N LYS A 94 4.71 -3.86 6.44
CA LYS A 94 4.77 -3.61 7.87
C LYS A 94 4.20 -2.23 8.14
N PHE A 95 3.65 -2.09 9.33
CA PHE A 95 3.18 -0.82 9.85
C PHE A 95 4.19 -0.28 10.85
N VAL A 96 4.42 1.03 10.76
CA VAL A 96 5.25 1.73 11.73
C VAL A 96 4.55 1.72 13.10
N TYR A 97 5.30 1.36 14.14
CA TYR A 97 4.88 1.38 15.53
C TYR A 97 6.04 1.83 16.43
N SER A 98 6.03 3.12 16.75
CA SER A 98 6.94 3.82 17.65
C SER A 98 6.13 4.42 18.82
N PRO A 99 5.90 3.65 19.91
CA PRO A 99 5.07 4.09 21.04
C PRO A 99 5.73 5.18 21.90
N GLY A 100 7.03 5.42 21.75
CA GLY A 100 7.75 6.50 22.44
C GLY A 100 7.54 7.83 21.73
N ASP A 101 8.18 7.99 20.57
CA ASP A 101 8.23 9.29 19.86
C ASP A 101 7.01 9.56 18.97
N GLY A 102 6.19 8.53 18.69
CA GLY A 102 5.07 8.62 17.75
C GLY A 102 5.46 8.54 16.27
N TYR A 103 6.77 8.48 15.97
CA TYR A 103 7.31 8.36 14.61
C TYR A 103 8.58 7.52 14.57
N LEU A 104 8.92 7.04 13.37
CA LEU A 104 10.15 6.35 13.02
C LEU A 104 10.88 7.13 11.92
N ASN A 105 12.18 7.35 12.09
CA ASN A 105 12.99 8.01 11.06
C ASN A 105 13.33 7.04 9.93
N LEU A 106 13.05 7.47 8.70
CA LEU A 106 13.59 6.90 7.47
C LEU A 106 14.90 7.62 7.16
N ARG A 107 15.98 6.88 6.93
CA ARG A 107 17.35 7.41 6.83
C ARG A 107 18.05 7.02 5.53
N THR A 108 19.08 7.75 5.15
CA THR A 108 19.88 7.47 3.94
C THR A 108 20.72 6.19 4.04
N GLY A 109 20.92 5.65 5.24
CA GLY A 109 21.68 4.43 5.46
C GLY A 109 21.35 3.72 6.78
N PRO A 110 21.83 2.48 6.95
CA PRO A 110 21.54 1.63 8.10
C PRO A 110 22.34 2.09 9.32
N GLY A 111 21.76 2.99 10.12
CA GLY A 111 22.37 3.48 11.35
C GLY A 111 21.79 4.83 11.82
N THR A 112 21.96 5.15 13.10
CA THR A 112 21.46 6.42 13.68
C THR A 112 22.26 7.65 13.28
N GLY A 113 23.48 7.48 12.75
CA GLY A 113 24.33 8.56 12.24
C GLY A 113 24.01 9.01 10.81
N PHE A 114 23.18 8.26 10.07
CA PHE A 114 22.79 8.63 8.70
C PHE A 114 21.72 9.71 8.69
N ALA A 115 21.74 10.55 7.65
CA ALA A 115 20.79 11.65 7.47
C ALA A 115 19.35 11.14 7.43
N ILE A 116 18.44 11.92 8.02
CA ILE A 116 17.01 11.62 8.03
C ILE A 116 16.39 12.13 6.73
N ILE A 117 15.72 11.24 6.00
CA ILE A 117 14.95 11.54 4.79
C ILE A 117 13.56 12.04 5.18
N ARG A 118 12.91 11.33 6.11
CA ARG A 118 11.52 11.58 6.51
C ARG A 118 11.23 10.96 7.88
N ARG A 119 10.21 11.48 8.56
CA ARG A 119 9.53 10.81 9.67
C ARG A 119 8.31 10.07 9.15
N MET A 120 8.22 8.78 9.48
CA MET A 120 7.06 7.93 9.23
C MET A 120 6.28 7.80 10.53
N TYR A 121 4.98 8.01 10.53
CA TYR A 121 4.12 8.02 11.70
C TYR A 121 3.50 6.65 11.95
N ASN A 122 3.01 6.41 13.17
CA ASN A 122 2.37 5.14 13.51
C ASN A 122 1.22 4.82 12.56
N GLY A 123 1.20 3.60 12.02
CA GLY A 123 0.23 3.17 11.02
C GLY A 123 0.66 3.44 9.56
N ASP A 124 1.76 4.17 9.31
CA ASP A 124 2.31 4.27 7.97
C ASP A 124 2.74 2.89 7.46
N ALA A 125 2.32 2.55 6.25
CA ALA A 125 2.69 1.33 5.57
C ALA A 125 4.08 1.45 4.94
N VAL A 126 4.90 0.41 5.13
CA VAL A 126 6.20 0.28 4.50
C VAL A 126 6.40 -1.12 3.94
N GLU A 127 7.02 -1.19 2.77
CA GLU A 127 7.45 -2.42 2.14
C GLU A 127 8.91 -2.68 2.47
N ILE A 128 9.25 -3.83 3.05
CA ILE A 128 10.65 -4.21 3.28
C ILE A 128 11.26 -4.73 1.98
N VAL A 129 12.31 -4.06 1.50
CA VAL A 129 13.00 -4.42 0.26
C VAL A 129 14.41 -4.94 0.46
N GLU A 130 15.02 -4.66 1.61
CA GLU A 130 16.33 -5.22 1.96
C GLU A 130 16.49 -5.28 3.49
N ARG A 131 17.30 -6.21 3.97
CA ARG A 131 17.65 -6.34 5.39
C ARG A 131 19.17 -6.27 5.57
N LYS A 132 19.61 -5.49 6.54
CA LYS A 132 21.02 -5.42 6.97
C LYS A 132 21.10 -5.30 8.49
N GLY A 133 21.27 -6.44 9.15
CA GLY A 133 21.23 -6.52 10.61
C GLY A 133 19.86 -6.09 11.15
N SER A 134 19.83 -5.19 12.14
CA SER A 134 18.60 -4.66 12.73
C SER A 134 17.94 -3.52 11.92
N TRP A 135 18.49 -3.19 10.75
CA TRP A 135 17.98 -2.17 9.86
C TRP A 135 17.41 -2.81 8.61
N VAL A 136 16.33 -2.22 8.12
CA VAL A 136 15.69 -2.63 6.88
C VAL A 136 15.60 -1.43 5.95
N ARG A 137 15.90 -1.66 4.67
CA ARG A 137 15.57 -0.71 3.61
C ARG A 137 14.12 -0.94 3.27
N VAL A 138 13.37 0.15 3.23
CA VAL A 138 11.94 0.13 2.98
C VAL A 138 11.54 1.15 1.94
N TYR A 139 10.50 0.82 1.19
CA TYR A 139 9.70 1.82 0.48
C TYR A 139 8.52 2.23 1.36
N HIS A 140 8.41 3.52 1.60
CA HIS A 140 7.28 4.12 2.30
C HIS A 140 6.16 4.46 1.31
N GLN A 141 4.90 4.39 1.74
CA GLN A 141 3.72 4.72 0.93
C GLN A 141 3.76 6.10 0.24
N SER A 142 4.55 7.05 0.77
CA SER A 142 4.79 8.34 0.10
C SER A 142 5.76 8.30 -1.09
N GLY A 143 6.27 7.12 -1.46
CA GLY A 143 7.36 6.95 -2.42
C GLY A 143 8.77 7.12 -1.86
N ALA A 144 8.92 7.48 -0.59
CA ALA A 144 10.24 7.67 -0.01
C ALA A 144 10.91 6.31 0.22
N GLU A 145 12.15 6.16 -0.21
CA GLU A 145 12.96 4.98 0.04
C GLU A 145 14.06 5.29 1.06
N GLY A 146 14.30 4.38 1.99
CA GLY A 146 15.44 4.51 2.90
C GLY A 146 15.48 3.43 3.97
N TRP A 147 16.35 3.62 4.94
CA TRP A 147 16.61 2.66 6.01
C TRP A 147 15.91 3.06 7.30
N CYS A 148 15.26 2.11 7.96
CA CYS A 148 14.68 2.29 9.28
C CYS A 148 14.98 1.06 10.17
N SER A 149 14.79 1.23 11.48
CA SER A 149 15.04 0.15 12.44
C SER A 149 13.86 -0.81 12.46
N GLU A 150 14.11 -2.09 12.16
CA GLU A 150 13.07 -3.13 12.07
C GLU A 150 12.28 -3.32 13.37
N LYS A 151 12.92 -3.07 14.52
CA LYS A 151 12.29 -3.07 15.85
C LYS A 151 10.95 -2.32 15.91
N TYR A 152 10.77 -1.29 15.10
CA TYR A 152 9.60 -0.41 15.10
C TYR A 152 8.61 -0.73 13.98
N LEU A 153 8.72 -1.90 13.36
CA LEU A 153 7.82 -2.39 12.32
C LEU A 153 7.00 -3.58 12.84
N ARG A 154 5.70 -3.61 12.54
CA ARG A 154 4.76 -4.66 12.95
C ARG A 154 3.96 -5.19 11.77
N ASN A 155 3.47 -6.41 11.88
CA ASN A 155 2.45 -6.92 10.95
C ASN A 155 1.11 -6.25 11.24
#